data_AF-A0A540KQL8-F1
#
_entry.id   AF-A0A540KQL8-F1
#
_cell.length_a   1.000
_cell.length_b   1.000
_cell.length_c   1.000
_cell.angle_alpha   90.00
_cell.angle_beta   90.00
_cell.angle_gamma   90.00
#
_symmetry.space_group_name_H-M   'P 1'
#
loop_
_entity.id
_entity.type
_entity.pdbx_description
1 polymer ?
#
loop_
_entity_poly.entity_id
_entity_poly.type
_entity_poly.pdbx_seq_one_letter_code
_entity_poly.pdbx_strand_id
1 'polypeptide(L)'
;MQGDLKRVLSPETGLEPKEQRLLFRGKEKEDNECLHIAGVKDMSKIVLVEDPASKEKKLEEMKKNKGVLNAYEEVAKVRAEVDKLSQKIVDLETSLLSGTKVSDKDIVVLTELLMVELLKLDSIVADGEAKVQRRVEVRRVQSFVDTLDNLKARNSNPFSKKSINAVSVTKNWERFELGVGSLHIPTPLPSSTKITQDWELFD
;
A
#
# COMPACT_ATOMS: atom_id res chain seq x y z
N MET A 1 4.87 -48.97 21.11
CA MET A 1 4.40 -47.66 20.61
C MET A 1 5.57 -46.70 20.68
N GLN A 2 5.99 -46.17 19.54
CA GLN A 2 7.08 -45.19 19.44
C GLN A 2 6.51 -43.86 19.95
N GLY A 3 6.75 -43.58 21.23
CA GLY A 3 6.21 -42.41 21.91
C GLY A 3 6.95 -41.16 21.46
N ASP A 4 6.25 -40.30 20.73
CA ASP A 4 6.73 -38.99 20.32
C ASP A 4 6.66 -38.05 21.52
N LEU A 5 7.72 -38.07 22.33
CA LEU A 5 7.81 -37.33 23.59
C LEU A 5 7.55 -35.84 23.38
N LYS A 6 7.97 -35.29 22.23
CA LYS A 6 7.76 -33.88 21.91
C LYS A 6 6.27 -33.53 21.83
N ARG A 7 5.47 -34.36 21.15
CA ARG A 7 4.01 -34.16 21.09
C ARG A 7 3.33 -34.28 22.44
N VAL A 8 3.83 -35.14 23.33
CA VAL A 8 3.29 -35.28 24.69
C VAL A 8 3.58 -34.02 25.52
N LEU A 9 4.76 -33.43 25.33
CA LEU A 9 5.18 -32.22 26.02
C LEU A 9 4.54 -30.94 25.46
N SER A 10 4.07 -30.94 24.21
CA SER A 10 3.47 -29.76 23.58
C SER A 10 2.33 -29.11 24.37
N PRO A 11 1.27 -29.84 24.80
CA PRO A 11 0.20 -29.23 25.58
C PRO A 11 0.64 -28.70 26.94
N GLU A 12 1.63 -29.31 27.59
CA GLU A 12 2.11 -28.87 28.90
C GLU A 12 3.05 -27.66 28.83
N THR A 13 3.83 -27.57 27.75
CA THR A 13 4.89 -26.56 27.60
C THR A 13 4.47 -25.39 26.72
N GLY A 14 3.40 -25.55 25.93
CA GLY A 14 2.95 -24.58 24.94
C GLY A 14 3.87 -24.45 23.72
N LEU A 15 4.90 -25.29 23.61
CA LEU A 15 5.83 -25.31 22.48
C LEU A 15 5.41 -26.38 21.46
N GLU A 16 5.36 -26.00 20.20
CA GLU A 16 5.18 -26.95 19.10
C GLU A 16 6.35 -27.95 19.06
N PRO A 17 6.17 -29.21 18.61
CA PRO A 17 7.25 -30.21 18.60
C PRO A 17 8.52 -29.73 17.89
N LYS A 18 8.36 -28.97 16.81
CA LYS A 18 9.47 -28.37 16.03
C LYS A 18 10.27 -27.29 16.79
N GLU A 19 9.72 -26.75 17.88
CA GLU A 19 10.34 -25.72 18.71
C GLU A 19 11.02 -26.30 19.95
N GLN A 20 10.87 -27.61 20.17
CA GLN A 20 11.37 -28.31 21.34
C GLN A 20 12.72 -28.98 21.04
N ARG A 21 13.73 -28.72 21.86
CA ARG A 21 15.01 -29.45 21.89
C ARG A 21 15.12 -30.22 23.18
N LEU A 22 15.31 -31.53 23.09
CA LEU A 22 15.39 -32.41 24.25
C LEU A 22 16.85 -32.76 24.52
N LEU A 23 17.29 -32.58 25.77
CA LEU A 23 18.62 -32.95 26.22
C LEU A 23 18.55 -34.06 27.26
N PHE A 24 19.29 -35.12 27.01
CA PHE A 24 19.53 -36.19 27.98
C PHE A 24 21.01 -36.26 28.31
N ARG A 25 21.34 -36.17 29.61
CA ARG A 25 22.74 -36.13 30.10
C ARG A 25 23.60 -35.05 29.41
N GLY A 26 23.02 -33.88 29.16
CA GLY A 26 23.70 -32.75 28.51
C GLY A 26 23.90 -32.91 27.00
N LYS A 27 23.39 -33.99 26.39
CA LYS A 27 23.44 -34.19 24.93
C LYS A 27 22.05 -33.98 24.34
N GLU A 28 21.99 -33.20 23.28
CA GLU A 28 20.79 -33.04 22.47
C GLU A 28 20.41 -34.36 21.80
N LYS A 29 19.10 -34.54 21.64
CA LYS A 29 18.48 -35.72 21.04
C LYS A 29 17.69 -35.34 19.81
N GLU A 30 17.91 -36.09 18.73
CA GLU A 30 17.21 -35.92 17.47
C GLU A 30 15.77 -36.44 17.55
N ASP A 31 14.90 -35.86 16.74
CA ASP A 31 13.47 -36.15 16.68
C ASP A 31 13.18 -37.62 16.29
N ASN A 32 14.08 -38.23 15.52
CA ASN A 32 13.97 -39.60 15.06
C ASN A 32 14.60 -40.62 16.03
N GLU A 33 15.25 -40.17 17.11
CA GLU A 33 15.94 -41.05 18.04
C GLU A 33 14.96 -41.71 19.02
N CYS A 34 14.94 -43.03 19.04
CA CYS A 34 14.16 -43.78 20.02
C CYS A 34 14.73 -43.61 21.43
N LEU A 35 13.89 -43.19 22.39
CA LEU A 35 14.27 -42.99 23.80
C LEU A 35 14.98 -44.20 24.43
N HIS A 36 14.54 -45.42 24.10
CA HIS A 36 15.15 -46.64 24.63
C HIS A 36 16.59 -46.84 24.11
N ILE A 37 16.85 -46.50 22.84
CA ILE A 37 18.18 -46.55 22.22
C ILE A 37 19.06 -45.45 22.83
N ALA A 38 18.47 -44.28 23.10
CA ALA A 38 19.12 -43.17 23.79
C ALA A 38 19.45 -43.49 25.28
N GLY A 39 19.03 -44.64 25.81
CA GLY A 39 19.29 -45.08 27.18
C GLY A 39 18.41 -44.39 28.23
N VAL A 40 17.29 -43.78 27.80
CA VAL A 40 16.28 -43.21 28.69
C VAL A 40 15.50 -44.35 29.34
N LYS A 41 15.46 -44.34 30.67
CA LYS A 41 14.74 -45.32 31.51
C LYS A 41 13.71 -44.60 32.38
N ASP A 42 12.93 -45.37 33.13
CA ASP A 42 12.07 -44.82 34.17
C ASP A 42 12.86 -43.90 35.13
N MET A 43 12.22 -42.83 35.60
CA MET A 43 12.82 -41.78 36.44
C MET A 43 14.01 -41.02 35.82
N SER A 44 14.28 -41.18 34.52
CA SER A 44 15.32 -40.41 33.82
C SER A 44 14.90 -38.95 33.69
N LYS A 45 15.85 -38.02 33.93
CA LYS A 45 15.63 -36.59 33.72
C LYS A 45 15.95 -36.21 32.28
N ILE A 46 15.01 -35.56 31.61
CA ILE A 46 15.19 -34.94 30.29
C ILE A 46 14.97 -33.44 30.47
N VAL A 47 15.87 -32.64 29.90
CA VAL A 47 15.75 -31.18 29.91
C VAL A 47 15.16 -30.74 28.58
N LEU A 48 14.04 -30.02 28.63
CA LEU A 48 13.46 -29.38 27.46
C LEU A 48 14.01 -27.94 27.34
N VAL A 49 14.45 -27.56 26.16
CA VAL A 49 14.89 -26.21 25.81
C VAL A 49 14.17 -25.78 24.55
N GLU A 50 13.72 -24.53 24.47
CA GLU A 50 13.17 -23.98 23.23
C GLU A 50 14.29 -23.71 22.22
N ASP A 51 14.06 -24.07 20.96
CA ASP A 51 15.00 -23.88 19.87
C ASP A 51 15.35 -22.39 19.66
N PRO A 52 16.63 -21.99 19.69
CA PRO A 52 17.04 -20.63 19.37
C PRO A 52 16.52 -20.14 18.01
N ALA A 53 16.45 -21.01 17.00
CA ALA A 53 15.95 -20.64 15.67
C ALA A 53 14.44 -20.33 15.70
N SER A 54 13.65 -21.04 16.51
CA SER A 54 12.22 -20.75 16.66
C SER A 54 11.99 -19.42 17.40
N LYS A 55 12.80 -19.11 18.42
CA LYS A 55 12.77 -17.82 19.12
C LYS A 55 13.07 -16.65 18.19
N GLU A 56 14.12 -16.78 17.39
CA GLU A 56 14.51 -15.74 16.43
C GLU A 56 13.41 -15.51 15.39
N LYS A 57 12.85 -16.59 14.84
CA LYS A 57 11.74 -16.52 13.88
C LYS A 57 10.51 -15.81 14.46
N LYS A 58 10.09 -16.17 15.68
CA LYS A 58 8.96 -15.51 16.38
C LYS A 58 9.24 -14.01 16.58
N LEU A 59 10.46 -13.64 16.98
CA LEU A 59 10.85 -12.25 17.15
C LEU A 59 10.83 -11.47 15.83
N GLU A 60 11.32 -12.07 14.76
CA GLU A 60 11.31 -11.46 13.42
C GLU A 60 9.87 -11.23 12.93
N GLU A 61 9.00 -12.21 13.12
CA GLU A 61 7.57 -12.10 12.79
C GLU A 61 6.88 -10.98 13.57
N MET A 62 7.12 -10.88 14.88
CA MET A 62 6.62 -9.77 15.71
C MET A 62 7.10 -8.41 15.20
N LYS A 63 8.38 -8.29 14.79
CA LYS A 63 8.93 -7.05 14.22
C LYS A 63 8.26 -6.69 12.90
N LYS A 64 8.05 -7.67 12.00
CA LYS A 64 7.33 -7.46 10.73
C LYS A 64 5.90 -6.97 10.99
N ASN A 65 5.17 -7.63 11.90
CA ASN A 65 3.82 -7.23 12.26
C ASN A 65 3.77 -5.82 12.86
N LYS A 66 4.72 -5.48 13.73
CA LYS A 66 4.85 -4.12 14.28
C LYS A 66 5.16 -3.08 13.20
N GLY A 67 6.02 -3.40 12.24
CA GLY A 67 6.33 -2.54 11.11
C GLY A 67 5.10 -2.26 10.24
N VAL A 68 4.30 -3.30 9.95
CA VAL A 68 3.05 -3.17 9.20
C VAL A 68 2.05 -2.28 9.95
N LEU A 69 1.82 -2.52 11.25
CA LEU A 69 0.93 -1.70 12.07
C LEU A 69 1.37 -0.23 12.11
N ASN A 70 2.68 0.02 12.24
CA ASN A 70 3.23 1.37 12.22
C ASN A 70 2.99 2.06 10.86
N ALA A 71 3.18 1.35 9.74
CA ALA A 71 2.91 1.92 8.42
C ALA A 71 1.43 2.30 8.23
N TYR A 72 0.49 1.48 8.73
CA TYR A 72 -0.94 1.84 8.71
C TYR A 72 -1.24 3.07 9.55
N GLU A 73 -0.66 3.16 10.74
CA GLU A 73 -0.87 4.30 11.64
C GLU A 73 -0.35 5.60 11.02
N GLU A 74 0.83 5.57 10.40
CA GLU A 74 1.40 6.74 9.72
C GLU A 74 0.55 7.17 8.51
N VAL A 75 0.03 6.22 7.71
CA VAL A 75 -0.91 6.53 6.62
C VAL A 75 -2.20 7.16 7.17
N ALA A 76 -2.72 6.67 8.29
CA ALA A 76 -3.92 7.21 8.92
C ALA A 76 -3.71 8.65 9.44
N LYS A 77 -2.53 8.97 9.98
CA LYS A 77 -2.16 10.33 10.39
C LYS A 77 -2.14 11.28 9.20
N VAL A 78 -1.49 10.90 8.10
CA VAL A 78 -1.50 11.71 6.87
C VAL A 78 -2.92 11.90 6.36
N ARG A 79 -3.74 10.85 6.34
CA ARG A 79 -5.14 10.93 5.93
C ARG A 79 -5.93 11.95 6.74
N ALA A 80 -5.73 12.02 8.05
CA ALA A 80 -6.39 13.01 8.90
C ALA A 80 -5.97 14.46 8.57
N GLU A 81 -4.70 14.69 8.21
CA GLU A 81 -4.25 16.00 7.74
C GLU A 81 -4.85 16.34 6.36
N VAL A 82 -4.89 15.35 5.45
CA VAL A 82 -5.55 15.49 4.14
C VAL A 82 -7.04 15.79 4.28
N ASP A 83 -7.74 15.20 5.26
CA ASP A 83 -9.14 15.51 5.57
C ASP A 83 -9.31 17.00 5.92
N LYS A 84 -8.44 17.54 6.79
CA LYS A 84 -8.46 18.97 7.16
C LYS A 84 -8.19 19.88 5.98
N LEU A 85 -7.21 19.52 5.14
CA LEU A 85 -6.89 20.29 3.93
C LEU A 85 -8.07 20.26 2.95
N SER A 86 -8.71 19.09 2.78
CA SER A 86 -9.86 18.95 1.91
C SER A 86 -11.03 19.83 2.33
N GLN A 87 -11.27 19.99 3.64
CA GLN A 87 -12.30 20.90 4.13
C GLN A 87 -12.00 22.35 3.74
N LYS A 88 -10.73 22.79 3.87
CA LYS A 88 -10.32 24.15 3.46
C LYS A 88 -10.51 24.38 1.95
N ILE A 89 -10.30 23.35 1.13
CA ILE A 89 -10.53 23.44 -0.33
C ILE A 89 -12.03 23.61 -0.63
N VAL A 90 -12.90 22.88 0.07
CA VAL A 90 -14.36 23.02 -0.05
C VAL A 90 -14.82 24.42 0.37
N ASP A 91 -14.28 24.94 1.48
CA ASP A 91 -14.62 26.29 1.97
C ASP A 91 -14.18 27.37 0.96
N LEU A 92 -13.04 27.17 0.31
CA LEU A 92 -12.52 28.05 -0.74
C LEU A 92 -13.38 27.98 -2.01
N GLU A 93 -13.80 26.77 -2.42
CA GLU A 93 -14.69 26.59 -3.56
C GLU A 93 -16.07 27.22 -3.35
N THR A 94 -16.66 27.05 -2.16
CA THR A 94 -17.94 27.66 -1.81
C THR A 94 -17.85 29.20 -1.76
N SER A 95 -16.74 29.74 -1.28
CA SER A 95 -16.47 31.18 -1.32
C SER A 95 -16.41 31.70 -2.76
N LEU A 96 -15.74 30.98 -3.66
CA LEU A 96 -15.70 31.33 -5.08
C LEU A 96 -17.08 31.26 -5.75
N LEU A 97 -17.88 30.23 -5.42
CA LEU A 97 -19.26 30.07 -5.93
C LEU A 97 -20.21 31.18 -5.46
N SER A 98 -19.99 31.72 -4.25
CA SER A 98 -20.73 32.87 -3.75
C SER A 98 -20.28 34.20 -4.37
N GLY A 99 -19.30 34.18 -5.28
CA GLY A 99 -18.77 35.36 -5.96
C GLY A 99 -17.71 36.12 -5.17
N THR A 100 -17.25 35.57 -4.04
CA THR A 100 -16.16 36.16 -3.26
C THR A 100 -14.83 35.84 -3.93
N LYS A 101 -14.01 36.87 -4.18
CA LYS A 101 -12.68 36.69 -4.76
C LYS A 101 -11.76 35.97 -3.77
N VAL A 102 -11.25 34.83 -4.17
CA VAL A 102 -10.27 34.07 -3.40
C VAL A 102 -8.87 34.63 -3.65
N SER A 103 -8.02 34.67 -2.63
CA SER A 103 -6.61 35.05 -2.75
C SER A 103 -5.82 33.92 -3.43
N ASP A 104 -5.10 34.24 -4.51
CA ASP A 104 -4.23 33.26 -5.19
C ASP A 104 -3.12 32.71 -4.27
N LYS A 105 -2.73 33.48 -3.25
CA LYS A 105 -1.76 33.02 -2.24
C LYS A 105 -2.32 31.86 -1.42
N ASP A 106 -3.62 31.87 -1.12
CA ASP A 106 -4.26 30.84 -0.31
C ASP A 106 -4.34 29.51 -1.07
N ILE A 107 -4.59 29.59 -2.39
CA ILE A 107 -4.53 28.43 -3.29
C ILE A 107 -3.11 27.86 -3.34
N VAL A 108 -2.09 28.71 -3.50
CA VAL A 108 -0.68 28.29 -3.53
C VAL A 108 -0.29 27.60 -2.22
N VAL A 109 -0.64 28.18 -1.06
CA VAL A 109 -0.35 27.59 0.26
C VAL A 109 -1.03 26.23 0.42
N LEU A 110 -2.29 26.08 0.00
CA LEU A 110 -2.98 24.78 0.07
C LEU A 110 -2.32 23.73 -0.84
N THR A 111 -1.90 24.11 -2.04
CA THR A 111 -1.16 23.20 -2.94
C THR A 111 0.16 22.77 -2.29
N GLU A 112 0.93 23.68 -1.71
CA GLU A 112 2.18 23.36 -1.01
C GLU A 112 1.95 22.40 0.17
N LEU A 113 0.91 22.63 0.97
CA LEU A 113 0.55 21.74 2.08
C LEU A 113 0.18 20.33 1.59
N LEU A 114 -0.55 20.21 0.48
CA LEU A 114 -0.84 18.90 -0.14
C LEU A 114 0.44 18.23 -0.67
N MET A 115 1.37 18.99 -1.25
CA MET A 115 2.67 18.44 -1.69
C MET A 115 3.48 17.90 -0.50
N VAL A 116 3.44 18.57 0.65
CA VAL A 116 4.08 18.08 1.89
C VAL A 116 3.47 16.74 2.32
N GLU A 117 2.15 16.58 2.25
CA GLU A 117 1.51 15.30 2.57
C GLU A 117 1.87 14.19 1.58
N LEU A 118 2.05 14.50 0.28
CA LEU A 118 2.59 13.52 -0.69
C LEU A 118 4.00 13.05 -0.33
N LEU A 119 4.89 13.98 0.01
CA LEU A 119 6.26 13.63 0.41
C LEU A 119 6.27 12.76 1.67
N LYS A 120 5.37 13.03 2.63
CA LYS A 120 5.19 12.15 3.79
C LYS A 120 4.73 10.76 3.36
N LEU A 121 3.73 10.64 2.48
CA LEU A 121 3.29 9.35 1.96
C LEU A 121 4.43 8.58 1.28
N ASP A 122 5.25 9.25 0.47
CA ASP A 122 6.40 8.63 -0.23
C ASP A 122 7.47 8.11 0.74
N SER A 123 7.63 8.76 1.89
CA SER A 123 8.56 8.33 2.93
C SER A 123 8.11 7.10 3.73
N ILE A 124 6.81 6.77 3.71
CA ILE A 124 6.26 5.63 4.46
C ILE A 124 6.61 4.33 3.73
N VAL A 125 7.54 3.55 4.29
CA VAL A 125 7.80 2.18 3.84
C VAL A 125 6.63 1.29 4.26
N ALA A 126 5.90 0.76 3.28
CA ALA A 126 4.71 -0.05 3.50
C ALA A 126 4.64 -1.21 2.50
N ASP A 127 4.21 -2.37 3.00
CA ASP A 127 3.95 -3.58 2.21
C ASP A 127 2.51 -4.07 2.37
N GLY A 128 2.09 -4.98 1.50
CA GLY A 128 0.75 -5.57 1.53
C GLY A 128 -0.36 -4.54 1.45
N GLU A 129 -1.33 -4.63 2.35
CA GLU A 129 -2.51 -3.77 2.38
C GLU A 129 -2.20 -2.33 2.87
N ALA A 130 -1.18 -2.11 3.71
CA ALA A 130 -0.73 -0.76 4.07
C ALA A 130 -0.25 0.02 2.84
N LYS A 131 0.43 -0.67 1.90
CA LYS A 131 0.84 -0.10 0.60
C LYS A 131 -0.35 0.25 -0.29
N VAL A 132 -1.42 -0.54 -0.22
CA VAL A 132 -2.67 -0.27 -0.94
C VAL A 132 -3.30 1.01 -0.40
N GLN A 133 -3.45 1.15 0.91
CA GLN A 133 -3.99 2.37 1.54
C GLN A 133 -3.16 3.61 1.21
N ARG A 134 -1.83 3.53 1.31
CA ARG A 134 -0.92 4.62 0.93
C ARG A 134 -1.16 5.07 -0.52
N ARG A 135 -1.32 4.15 -1.46
CA ARG A 135 -1.58 4.48 -2.88
C ARG A 135 -2.96 5.10 -3.10
N VAL A 136 -3.97 4.67 -2.35
CA VAL A 136 -5.30 5.29 -2.40
C VAL A 136 -5.20 6.75 -1.94
N GLU A 137 -4.49 7.01 -0.84
CA GLU A 137 -4.34 8.37 -0.32
C GLU A 137 -3.52 9.26 -1.26
N VAL A 138 -2.48 8.75 -1.91
CA VAL A 138 -1.74 9.50 -2.95
C VAL A 138 -2.67 9.97 -4.07
N ARG A 139 -3.52 9.07 -4.61
CA ARG A 139 -4.48 9.44 -5.67
C ARG A 139 -5.49 10.47 -5.18
N ARG A 140 -5.92 10.35 -3.93
CA ARG A 140 -6.85 11.29 -3.31
C ARG A 140 -6.24 12.69 -3.19
N VAL A 141 -4.99 12.79 -2.72
CA VAL A 141 -4.27 14.06 -2.64
C VAL A 141 -4.08 14.68 -4.03
N GLN A 142 -3.68 13.88 -5.03
CA GLN A 142 -3.55 14.34 -6.42
C GLN A 142 -4.87 14.91 -6.95
N SER A 143 -6.01 14.25 -6.68
CA SER A 143 -7.32 14.77 -7.08
C SER A 143 -7.63 16.14 -6.45
N PHE A 144 -7.20 16.39 -5.22
CA PHE A 144 -7.40 17.70 -4.58
C PHE A 144 -6.50 18.79 -5.16
N VAL A 145 -5.29 18.43 -5.60
CA VAL A 145 -4.38 19.34 -6.31
C VAL A 145 -5.01 19.75 -7.65
N ASP A 146 -5.57 18.79 -8.40
CA ASP A 146 -6.28 19.07 -9.65
C ASP A 146 -7.48 20.01 -9.41
N THR A 147 -8.21 19.84 -8.29
CA THR A 147 -9.30 20.76 -7.91
C THR A 147 -8.80 22.18 -7.67
N LEU A 148 -7.66 22.35 -6.97
CA LEU A 148 -7.05 23.65 -6.73
C LEU A 148 -6.56 24.33 -8.00
N ASP A 149 -5.98 23.59 -8.95
CA ASP A 149 -5.56 24.12 -10.24
C ASP A 149 -6.76 24.62 -11.06
N ASN A 150 -7.87 23.87 -11.03
CA ASN A 150 -9.13 24.29 -11.64
C ASN A 150 -9.73 25.53 -10.95
N LEU A 151 -9.65 25.62 -9.63
CA LEU A 151 -10.06 26.79 -8.86
C LEU A 151 -9.24 28.03 -9.26
N LYS A 152 -7.92 27.88 -9.38
CA LYS A 152 -7.01 28.95 -9.82
C LYS A 152 -7.34 29.48 -11.21
N ALA A 153 -7.61 28.57 -12.15
CA ALA A 153 -8.00 28.92 -13.51
C ALA A 153 -9.33 29.69 -13.55
N ARG A 154 -10.33 29.27 -12.76
CA ARG A 154 -11.62 29.97 -12.62
C ARG A 154 -11.46 31.35 -11.96
N ASN A 155 -10.57 31.46 -10.97
CA ASN A 155 -10.31 32.71 -10.26
C ASN A 155 -9.69 33.78 -11.17
N SER A 156 -8.84 33.36 -12.12
CA SER A 156 -8.20 34.26 -13.10
C SER A 156 -9.15 34.71 -14.22
N ASN A 157 -10.20 33.93 -14.54
CA ASN A 157 -11.14 34.22 -15.63
C ASN A 157 -12.61 34.00 -15.20
N PRO A 158 -13.21 34.89 -14.37
CA PRO A 158 -14.55 34.69 -13.82
C PRO A 158 -15.68 34.72 -14.86
N PHE A 159 -15.45 35.24 -16.08
CA PHE A 159 -16.47 35.37 -17.12
C PHE A 159 -16.49 34.25 -18.17
N SER A 160 -15.54 33.31 -18.15
CA SER A 160 -15.50 32.20 -19.10
C SER A 160 -16.00 30.89 -18.48
N LYS A 161 -17.32 30.72 -18.36
CA LYS A 161 -18.06 29.47 -18.65
C LYS A 161 -19.46 29.49 -18.01
N LYS A 162 -20.43 29.98 -18.78
CA LYS A 162 -21.82 29.48 -18.72
C LYS A 162 -21.92 28.32 -19.71
N SER A 163 -21.36 27.17 -19.36
CA SER A 163 -21.64 25.91 -20.04
C SER A 163 -21.41 24.77 -19.04
N ILE A 164 -22.51 24.43 -18.38
CA ILE A 164 -22.70 23.15 -17.70
C ILE A 164 -22.78 22.12 -18.84
N ASN A 165 -22.03 21.03 -18.73
CA ASN A 165 -21.83 19.93 -19.70
C ASN A 165 -20.56 20.02 -20.56
N ALA A 166 -19.38 20.01 -19.90
CA ALA A 166 -18.19 19.47 -20.53
C ALA A 166 -17.96 18.07 -19.95
N VAL A 167 -18.19 17.05 -20.79
CA VAL A 167 -17.89 15.64 -20.50
C VAL A 167 -16.46 15.52 -20.00
N SER A 168 -16.29 15.10 -18.76
CA SER A 168 -15.00 14.72 -18.21
C SER A 168 -14.53 13.47 -18.96
N VAL A 169 -13.55 13.64 -19.84
CA VAL A 169 -12.78 12.50 -20.35
C VAL A 169 -11.97 11.98 -19.16
N THR A 170 -12.49 10.97 -18.49
CA THR A 170 -11.73 10.19 -17.53
C THR A 170 -10.63 9.48 -18.29
N LYS A 171 -9.39 9.95 -18.10
CA LYS A 171 -8.20 9.20 -18.50
C LYS A 171 -8.10 8.00 -17.56
N ASN A 172 -8.88 6.97 -17.87
CA ASN A 172 -8.74 5.62 -17.32
C ASN A 172 -7.34 5.12 -17.71
N TRP A 173 -6.39 5.23 -16.79
CA TRP A 173 -5.16 4.45 -16.86
C TRP A 173 -5.52 3.00 -16.52
N GLU A 174 -5.27 2.13 -17.48
CA GLU A 174 -5.86 0.81 -17.67
C GLU A 174 -5.69 -0.16 -16.49
N ARG A 175 -6.76 -0.92 -16.23
CA ARG A 175 -6.71 -2.18 -15.50
C ARG A 175 -6.22 -3.27 -16.46
N PHE A 176 -4.90 -3.46 -16.56
CA PHE A 176 -4.32 -4.67 -17.18
C PHE A 176 -3.89 -5.65 -16.09
N GLU A 177 -4.84 -6.20 -15.37
CA GLU A 177 -4.64 -7.50 -14.74
C GLU A 177 -5.87 -8.33 -15.00
N LEU A 178 -5.90 -9.02 -16.13
CA LEU A 178 -6.49 -10.34 -16.31
C LEU A 178 -5.97 -10.92 -17.64
N GLY A 179 -5.30 -12.07 -17.55
CA GLY A 179 -4.78 -12.79 -18.69
C GLY A 179 -5.87 -13.42 -19.55
N VAL A 180 -5.42 -13.85 -20.73
CA VAL A 180 -6.04 -14.77 -21.69
C VAL A 180 -7.11 -14.18 -22.62
N GLY A 181 -6.72 -14.00 -23.88
CA GLY A 181 -7.48 -14.54 -25.00
C GLY A 181 -8.30 -13.57 -25.87
N SER A 182 -7.92 -13.57 -27.15
CA SER A 182 -8.77 -13.36 -28.34
C SER A 182 -8.79 -11.98 -29.01
N LEU A 183 -8.45 -12.04 -30.30
CA LEU A 183 -8.36 -10.97 -31.29
C LEU A 183 -9.74 -10.49 -31.75
N HIS A 184 -9.99 -9.18 -31.70
CA HIS A 184 -10.64 -8.45 -32.80
C HIS A 184 -10.46 -6.93 -32.62
N ILE A 185 -9.81 -6.27 -33.58
CA ILE A 185 -9.73 -4.81 -33.68
C ILE A 185 -10.74 -4.37 -34.74
N PRO A 186 -11.64 -3.39 -34.49
CA PRO A 186 -12.44 -2.78 -35.54
C PRO A 186 -11.60 -1.78 -36.33
N THR A 187 -11.55 -1.99 -37.65
CA THR A 187 -10.90 -1.15 -38.66
C THR A 187 -11.50 0.27 -38.69
N PRO A 188 -10.70 1.35 -38.78
CA PRO A 188 -11.22 2.67 -39.10
C PRO A 188 -11.44 2.81 -40.62
N LEU A 189 -12.65 3.25 -40.99
CA LEU A 189 -13.02 3.60 -42.37
C LEU A 189 -12.39 4.95 -42.78
N PRO A 190 -11.86 5.13 -44.01
CA PRO A 190 -11.22 6.37 -44.41
C PRO A 190 -12.24 7.36 -44.99
N SER A 191 -12.20 8.61 -44.51
CA SER A 191 -12.91 9.73 -45.11
C SER A 191 -11.93 10.83 -45.53
N SER A 192 -11.51 10.71 -46.79
CA SER A 192 -11.23 11.77 -47.76
C SER A 192 -10.91 13.17 -47.22
N THR A 193 -9.67 13.60 -47.41
CA THR A 193 -9.37 15.00 -47.74
C THR A 193 -8.32 15.05 -48.85
N LYS A 194 -8.62 15.90 -49.83
CA LYS A 194 -7.94 16.03 -51.12
C LYS A 194 -6.47 16.42 -50.94
N ILE A 195 -5.62 15.66 -51.62
CA ILE A 195 -4.23 16.00 -51.93
C ILE A 195 -4.20 17.27 -52.78
N THR A 196 -3.51 18.29 -52.28
CA THR A 196 -2.89 19.31 -53.15
C THR A 196 -1.40 19.19 -52.89
N GLN A 197 -0.71 18.65 -53.89
CA GLN A 197 0.70 18.32 -53.86
C GLN A 197 1.45 19.52 -54.41
N ASP A 198 2.22 20.20 -53.57
CA ASP A 198 3.37 20.97 -54.03
C ASP A 198 4.36 21.19 -52.89
N TRP A 199 5.62 21.35 -53.27
CA TRP A 199 6.84 21.60 -52.49
C TRP A 199 7.82 20.41 -52.29
N GLU A 200 8.69 20.35 -53.30
CA GLU A 200 10.17 20.40 -53.24
C GLU A 200 11.00 19.12 -53.10
N LEU A 201 11.70 18.86 -54.22
CA LEU A 201 12.87 18.04 -54.39
C LEU A 201 14.05 18.60 -53.60
N PHE A 202 14.78 17.68 -52.96
CA PHE A 202 16.12 17.89 -52.41
C PHE A 202 17.15 18.20 -53.51
N ASP A 203 18.06 19.13 -53.21
CA ASP A 203 19.51 18.90 -53.18
C ASP A 203 20.12 19.63 -51.96
#